data_AF-A0A2T1GAK6-F1
#
_entry.id   AF-A0A2T1GAK6-F1
#
_cell.length_a   1.000
_cell.length_b   1.000
_cell.length_c   1.000
_cell.angle_alpha   90.00
_cell.angle_beta   90.00
_cell.angle_gamma   90.00
#
_symmetry.space_group_name_H-M   'P 1'
#
loop_
_entity.id
_entity.type
_entity.pdbx_description
1 polymer ?
#
loop_
_entity_poly.entity_id
_entity_poly.type
_entity_poly.pdbx_seq_one_letter_code
_entity_poly.pdbx_strand_id
1 'polypeptide(L)'
;MNQPTPEFKDNATEEGDIEPVDGSYPIARARKFESRRIGRLLPLPHSGAGKDNDRSIDRHRVLLSSPETLPLRDLTHISRQRVVIVAPHPDDETLGCGGAIALLCAKGYDVKVAIVSDGTMSHPNSRSYPAPALRSLRERETLAALAILGIEDRSLVTFLGLKDGAVPTITSPNFQAAKVLCQDYLKQTLPDTIFLPWRADPHPDHRATWQLIQAAILSLGISPQIIEYPIWDWDLQQQKKLPDLDRISGWRLNIDKVLAQKRHAIAAYKSQLGLAIDDDPDGFYLTPEMLTNFTRSWEVYFEEI
;
A
#
# COMPACT_ATOMS: atom_id res chain seq x y z
N MET A 1 -1.51 55.26 12.39
CA MET A 1 -2.44 55.90 11.45
C MET A 1 -2.81 54.88 10.40
N ASN A 2 -4.09 54.52 10.39
CA ASN A 2 -4.68 53.42 9.65
C ASN A 2 -4.70 53.67 8.14
N GLN A 3 -4.48 52.62 7.36
CA GLN A 3 -5.01 52.51 6.00
C GLN A 3 -6.14 51.45 5.98
N PRO A 4 -7.19 51.64 5.15
CA PRO A 4 -8.48 51.01 5.38
C PRO A 4 -8.65 49.66 4.66
N THR A 5 -9.44 48.80 5.30
CA THR A 5 -10.02 47.56 4.78
C THR A 5 -11.08 47.83 3.69
N PRO A 6 -11.22 46.99 2.65
CA PRO A 6 -12.37 47.05 1.75
C PRO A 6 -13.56 46.29 2.34
N GLU A 7 -14.71 46.97 2.41
CA GLU A 7 -16.02 46.43 2.78
C GLU A 7 -16.55 45.44 1.73
N PHE A 8 -16.95 44.25 2.19
CA PHE A 8 -17.80 43.33 1.43
C PHE A 8 -19.25 43.81 1.50
N LYS A 9 -19.89 43.98 0.34
CA LYS A 9 -21.34 44.18 0.24
C LYS A 9 -22.03 42.83 0.05
N ASP A 10 -22.89 42.48 1.01
CA ASP A 10 -23.93 41.49 0.85
C ASP A 10 -24.93 41.93 -0.21
N ASN A 11 -25.27 41.02 -1.12
CA ASN A 11 -26.53 41.06 -1.87
C ASN A 11 -27.11 39.64 -1.86
N ALA A 12 -28.13 39.46 -1.03
CA ALA A 12 -29.03 38.33 -1.05
C ALA A 12 -30.21 38.62 -2.00
N THR A 13 -30.58 37.62 -2.81
CA THR A 13 -31.87 37.31 -3.49
C THR A 13 -31.48 36.38 -4.67
N GLU A 14 -32.11 35.25 -4.97
CA GLU A 14 -33.49 34.81 -4.83
C GLU A 14 -33.55 33.27 -5.00
N GLU A 15 -34.57 32.66 -4.40
CA GLU A 15 -34.92 31.24 -4.48
C GLU A 15 -35.25 30.80 -5.92
N GLY A 16 -34.89 29.55 -6.25
CA GLY A 16 -35.30 28.89 -7.49
C GLY A 16 -35.17 27.38 -7.35
N ASP A 17 -36.29 26.72 -7.09
CA ASP A 17 -36.46 25.26 -7.04
C ASP A 17 -36.03 24.59 -8.36
N ILE A 18 -35.28 23.48 -8.27
CA ILE A 18 -35.09 22.54 -9.38
C ILE A 18 -35.29 21.11 -8.87
N GLU A 19 -36.32 20.47 -9.42
CA GLU A 19 -36.76 19.09 -9.22
C GLU A 19 -35.75 18.01 -9.69
N PRO A 20 -35.91 16.74 -9.23
CA PRO A 20 -34.95 15.66 -9.49
C PRO A 20 -35.12 15.05 -10.89
N VAL A 21 -34.01 14.71 -11.55
CA VAL A 21 -34.03 14.05 -12.86
C VAL A 21 -33.80 12.54 -12.70
N ASP A 22 -34.84 11.78 -13.04
CA ASP A 22 -34.88 10.33 -13.22
C ASP A 22 -34.10 9.87 -14.47
N GLY A 23 -33.66 8.62 -14.44
CA GLY A 23 -32.69 8.03 -15.34
C GLY A 23 -33.16 7.69 -16.75
N SER A 24 -32.18 7.55 -17.63
CA SER A 24 -32.07 6.49 -18.65
C SER A 24 -30.88 6.80 -19.55
N TYR A 25 -29.78 6.05 -19.42
CA TYR A 25 -28.69 6.08 -20.41
C TYR A 25 -28.84 4.88 -21.37
N PRO A 26 -28.68 5.09 -22.69
CA PRO A 26 -29.00 4.10 -23.70
C PRO A 26 -27.98 2.95 -23.77
N ILE A 27 -28.53 1.75 -23.96
CA ILE A 27 -27.83 0.49 -24.24
C ILE A 27 -27.18 0.57 -25.63
N ALA A 28 -25.85 0.59 -25.68
CA ALA A 28 -25.08 0.41 -26.91
C ALA A 28 -24.73 -1.06 -27.13
N ARG A 29 -25.15 -1.58 -28.29
CA ARG A 29 -25.04 -2.97 -28.74
C ARG A 29 -23.59 -3.47 -28.85
N ALA A 30 -23.40 -4.70 -28.41
CA ALA A 30 -22.18 -5.49 -28.54
C ALA A 30 -21.70 -5.62 -30.00
N ARG A 31 -20.41 -5.34 -30.24
CA ARG A 31 -19.68 -5.83 -31.42
C ARG A 31 -18.88 -7.07 -31.02
N LYS A 32 -19.14 -8.17 -31.71
CA LYS A 32 -18.38 -9.43 -31.66
C LYS A 32 -16.91 -9.13 -31.97
N PHE A 33 -16.02 -9.45 -31.04
CA PHE A 33 -14.60 -9.61 -31.33
C PHE A 33 -14.27 -11.09 -31.40
N GLU A 34 -13.71 -11.49 -32.53
CA GLU A 34 -13.28 -12.85 -32.82
C GLU A 34 -12.10 -13.26 -31.93
N SER A 35 -12.20 -14.47 -31.40
CA SER A 35 -11.19 -15.14 -30.59
C SER A 35 -9.93 -15.42 -31.41
N ARG A 36 -8.82 -14.74 -31.07
CA ARG A 36 -7.48 -15.21 -31.42
C ARG A 36 -6.96 -16.06 -30.26
N ARG A 37 -6.81 -17.36 -30.54
CA ARG A 37 -6.19 -18.37 -29.69
C ARG A 37 -4.84 -17.88 -29.14
N ILE A 38 -4.75 -17.74 -27.82
CA ILE A 38 -3.48 -17.70 -27.10
C ILE A 38 -3.28 -19.08 -26.49
N GLY A 39 -2.15 -19.70 -26.82
CA GLY A 39 -1.85 -21.10 -26.56
C GLY A 39 -1.45 -21.39 -25.11
N ARG A 40 -1.80 -22.62 -24.72
CA ARG A 40 -1.25 -23.48 -23.65
C ARG A 40 -1.35 -22.95 -22.21
N LEU A 41 -2.42 -23.41 -21.55
CA LEU A 41 -2.43 -23.77 -20.14
C LEU A 41 -1.22 -24.67 -19.81
N LEU A 42 -0.43 -24.28 -18.81
CA LEU A 42 0.53 -25.17 -18.16
C LEU A 42 -0.23 -26.26 -17.38
N PRO A 43 0.14 -27.55 -17.48
CA PRO A 43 -0.50 -28.62 -16.73
C PRO A 43 0.00 -28.65 -15.28
N LEU A 44 -0.91 -28.93 -14.34
CA LEU A 44 -0.59 -29.27 -12.95
C LEU A 44 0.12 -30.64 -12.92
N PRO A 45 1.19 -30.84 -12.13
CA PRO A 45 1.85 -32.14 -12.08
C PRO A 45 1.02 -33.16 -11.28
N HIS A 46 0.84 -34.33 -11.87
CA HIS A 46 0.34 -35.54 -11.22
C HIS A 46 1.36 -36.14 -10.25
N SER A 47 0.82 -36.76 -9.20
CA SER A 47 1.51 -37.54 -8.18
C SER A 47 2.24 -38.76 -8.77
N GLY A 48 3.56 -38.80 -8.62
CA GLY A 48 4.38 -39.98 -8.89
C GLY A 48 5.37 -40.20 -7.74
N ALA A 49 5.22 -41.32 -7.05
CA ALA A 49 6.12 -41.76 -5.99
C ALA A 49 7.46 -42.22 -6.57
N GLY A 50 8.55 -41.58 -6.15
CA GLY A 50 9.93 -41.99 -6.42
C GLY A 50 10.79 -41.59 -5.23
N LYS A 51 11.41 -42.58 -4.59
CA LYS A 51 12.36 -42.38 -3.49
C LYS A 51 13.69 -41.98 -4.11
N ASP A 52 14.07 -40.71 -3.99
CA ASP A 52 15.44 -40.27 -4.18
C ASP A 52 15.83 -39.25 -3.10
N ASN A 53 17.07 -39.43 -2.65
CA ASN A 53 17.67 -38.89 -1.45
C ASN A 53 18.15 -37.45 -1.73
N ASP A 54 17.31 -36.44 -1.51
CA ASP A 54 17.58 -35.08 -1.97
C ASP A 54 18.02 -34.12 -0.85
N ARG A 55 19.20 -33.54 -1.05
CA ARG A 55 19.84 -32.48 -0.24
C ARG A 55 19.22 -31.10 -0.51
N SER A 56 17.92 -31.03 -0.77
CA SER A 56 17.18 -29.80 -1.11
C SER A 56 16.38 -29.19 0.05
N ILE A 57 16.42 -29.80 1.24
CA ILE A 57 15.51 -29.48 2.34
C ILE A 57 15.83 -28.15 3.08
N ASP A 58 16.97 -27.48 2.82
CA ASP A 58 17.45 -26.41 3.72
C ASP A 58 17.68 -25.03 3.09
N ARG A 59 17.16 -24.75 1.88
CA ARG A 59 17.26 -23.41 1.25
C ARG A 59 15.98 -22.56 1.33
N HIS A 60 14.89 -23.12 1.84
CA HIS A 60 13.54 -22.54 1.64
C HIS A 60 12.88 -21.97 2.91
N ARG A 61 13.67 -21.65 3.92
CA ARG A 61 13.23 -20.78 5.02
C ARG A 61 14.21 -19.61 5.03
N VAL A 62 13.75 -18.45 5.47
CA VAL A 62 14.62 -17.37 5.97
C VAL A 62 15.03 -16.26 4.99
N LEU A 63 14.10 -15.63 4.25
CA LEU A 63 14.36 -14.25 3.78
C LEU A 63 14.30 -13.25 4.95
N LEU A 64 13.41 -13.48 5.94
CA LEU A 64 13.20 -12.57 7.08
C LEU A 64 13.64 -13.10 8.45
N SER A 65 14.07 -14.35 8.58
CA SER A 65 14.64 -14.84 9.85
C SER A 65 16.12 -14.47 10.05
N SER A 66 16.80 -14.00 9.01
CA SER A 66 18.17 -13.47 9.08
C SER A 66 18.35 -12.28 8.11
N PRO A 67 17.51 -11.25 8.20
CA PRO A 67 17.46 -10.11 7.27
C PRO A 67 18.79 -9.35 7.20
N GLU A 68 19.59 -9.38 8.26
CA GLU A 68 20.94 -8.82 8.33
C GLU A 68 21.92 -9.43 7.32
N THR A 69 21.65 -10.66 6.85
CA THR A 69 22.47 -11.34 5.83
C THR A 69 22.15 -10.86 4.41
N LEU A 70 21.01 -10.20 4.21
CA LEU A 70 20.63 -9.66 2.91
C LEU A 70 21.60 -8.54 2.47
N PRO A 71 21.92 -8.45 1.17
CA PRO A 71 22.82 -7.44 0.65
C PRO A 71 22.29 -6.03 0.93
N LEU A 72 23.15 -5.17 1.46
CA LEU A 72 22.85 -3.75 1.65
C LEU A 72 23.06 -3.00 0.33
N ARG A 73 22.05 -2.28 -0.13
CA ARG A 73 22.06 -1.45 -1.34
C ARG A 73 21.76 0.01 -0.98
N ASP A 74 22.11 0.90 -1.89
CA ASP A 74 21.71 2.30 -1.85
C ASP A 74 20.57 2.57 -2.84
N LEU A 75 20.11 3.83 -2.88
CA LEU A 75 19.03 4.25 -3.78
C LEU A 75 19.36 4.14 -5.28
N THR A 76 20.62 3.93 -5.69
CA THR A 76 20.96 3.82 -7.13
C THR A 76 20.30 2.62 -7.80
N HIS A 77 19.89 1.63 -7.01
CA HIS A 77 19.08 0.50 -7.45
C HIS A 77 17.68 0.92 -7.95
N ILE A 78 17.19 2.07 -7.50
CA ILE A 78 15.92 2.69 -7.93
C ILE A 78 16.26 3.74 -8.98
N SER A 79 16.40 3.28 -10.22
CA SER A 79 16.97 4.07 -11.32
C SER A 79 16.00 5.09 -11.95
N ARG A 80 14.71 5.06 -11.60
CA ARG A 80 13.66 5.86 -12.25
C ARG A 80 12.93 6.77 -11.28
N GLN A 81 12.51 7.93 -11.80
CA GLN A 81 12.13 9.08 -10.98
C GLN A 81 10.66 9.09 -10.54
N ARG A 82 9.75 8.40 -11.24
CA ARG A 82 8.32 8.34 -10.87
C ARG A 82 8.05 7.10 -10.03
N VAL A 83 7.94 7.30 -8.73
CA VAL A 83 7.78 6.24 -7.73
C VAL A 83 6.40 6.31 -7.13
N VAL A 84 5.72 5.17 -7.09
CA VAL A 84 4.47 5.01 -6.35
C VAL A 84 4.69 4.05 -5.19
N ILE A 85 4.32 4.47 -3.98
CA ILE A 85 4.19 3.59 -2.83
C ILE A 85 2.71 3.21 -2.69
N VAL A 86 2.39 1.93 -2.72
CA VAL A 86 1.02 1.45 -2.45
C VAL A 86 0.99 0.78 -1.09
N ALA A 87 0.21 1.32 -0.17
CA ALA A 87 0.03 0.84 1.19
C ALA A 87 -1.39 0.29 1.40
N PRO A 88 -1.53 -0.98 1.85
CA PRO A 88 -2.83 -1.55 2.21
C PRO A 88 -3.59 -0.71 3.24
N HIS A 89 -2.90 -0.27 4.29
CA HIS A 89 -3.47 0.49 5.40
C HIS A 89 -2.73 1.80 5.66
N PRO A 90 -3.36 2.80 6.32
CA PRO A 90 -2.70 4.03 6.72
C PRO A 90 -1.68 3.81 7.85
N ASP A 91 -0.40 3.66 7.53
CA ASP A 91 0.78 3.45 8.39
C ASP A 91 1.83 2.58 7.67
N ASP A 92 1.39 1.60 6.87
CA ASP A 92 2.24 0.68 6.11
C ASP A 92 3.28 1.38 5.23
N GLU A 93 2.90 2.50 4.60
CA GLU A 93 3.81 3.32 3.78
C GLU A 93 4.98 3.85 4.61
N THR A 94 4.71 4.23 5.86
CA THR A 94 5.72 4.77 6.77
C THR A 94 6.50 3.65 7.44
N LEU A 95 5.85 2.56 7.84
CA LEU A 95 6.49 1.41 8.48
C LEU A 95 7.44 0.69 7.51
N GLY A 96 6.95 0.31 6.33
CA GLY A 96 7.70 -0.45 5.33
C GLY A 96 8.64 0.39 4.48
N CYS A 97 8.27 1.64 4.20
CA CYS A 97 8.95 2.47 3.20
C CYS A 97 9.31 3.89 3.68
N GLY A 98 9.16 4.23 4.96
CA GLY A 98 9.37 5.60 5.41
C GLY A 98 10.78 6.14 5.14
N GLY A 99 11.80 5.30 5.28
CA GLY A 99 13.18 5.66 4.95
C GLY A 99 13.39 5.82 3.45
N ALA A 100 12.87 4.89 2.63
CA ALA A 100 12.87 5.01 1.19
C ALA A 100 12.18 6.28 0.70
N ILE A 101 10.98 6.60 1.21
CA ILE A 101 10.24 7.83 0.88
C ILE A 101 11.12 9.05 1.16
N ALA A 102 11.65 9.18 2.39
CA ALA A 102 12.48 10.32 2.77
C ALA A 102 13.73 10.47 1.88
N LEU A 103 14.42 9.38 1.60
CA LEU A 103 15.61 9.41 0.75
C LEU A 103 15.27 9.75 -0.72
N LEU A 104 14.16 9.22 -1.25
CA LEU A 104 13.71 9.47 -2.63
C LEU A 104 13.24 10.92 -2.82
N CYS A 105 12.46 11.45 -1.87
CA CYS A 105 12.06 12.85 -1.85
C CYS A 105 13.29 13.78 -1.76
N ALA A 106 14.25 13.47 -0.89
CA ALA A 106 15.50 14.24 -0.80
C ALA A 106 16.36 14.20 -2.08
N LYS A 107 16.20 13.14 -2.90
CA LYS A 107 16.84 13.01 -4.22
C LYS A 107 16.08 13.75 -5.33
N GLY A 108 14.89 14.29 -5.04
CA GLY A 108 14.04 15.00 -6.01
C GLY A 108 13.22 14.08 -6.92
N TYR A 109 12.93 12.85 -6.49
CA TYR A 109 12.06 11.95 -7.24
C TYR A 109 10.58 12.37 -7.09
N ASP A 110 9.76 12.09 -8.11
CA ASP A 110 8.30 12.23 -8.05
C ASP A 110 7.72 11.04 -7.28
N VAL A 111 7.60 11.19 -5.96
CA VAL A 111 7.08 10.15 -5.06
C VAL A 111 5.60 10.42 -4.77
N LYS A 112 4.75 9.45 -5.09
CA LYS A 112 3.31 9.46 -4.80
C LYS A 112 2.94 8.27 -3.93
N VAL A 113 1.90 8.43 -3.12
CA VAL A 113 1.44 7.40 -2.19
C VAL A 113 -0.03 7.10 -2.44
N ALA A 114 -0.37 5.82 -2.55
CA ALA A 114 -1.75 5.35 -2.51
C ALA A 114 -2.00 4.52 -1.26
N ILE A 115 -3.01 4.91 -0.49
CA ILE A 115 -3.54 4.11 0.62
C ILE A 115 -4.80 3.40 0.12
N VAL A 116 -4.81 2.07 0.20
CA VAL A 116 -5.83 1.23 -0.46
C VAL A 116 -7.10 1.16 0.36
N SER A 117 -6.98 0.84 1.64
CA SER A 117 -8.13 0.72 2.54
C SER A 117 -8.33 1.95 3.43
N ASP A 118 -9.50 2.02 4.04
CA ASP A 118 -9.89 3.14 4.91
C ASP A 118 -9.37 3.06 6.36
N GLY A 119 -8.67 1.99 6.73
CA GLY A 119 -8.08 1.80 8.06
C GLY A 119 -9.08 1.69 9.22
N THR A 120 -10.37 1.50 8.93
CA THR A 120 -11.46 1.61 9.91
C THR A 120 -11.65 0.39 10.81
N MET A 121 -10.91 -0.71 10.59
CA MET A 121 -11.03 -1.94 11.38
C MET A 121 -9.96 -2.07 12.47
N SER A 122 -9.09 -1.06 12.66
CA SER A 122 -8.14 -1.05 13.78
C SER A 122 -8.84 -0.95 15.14
N HIS A 123 -9.91 -0.15 15.27
CA HIS A 123 -10.64 0.06 16.52
C HIS A 123 -12.16 0.04 16.27
N PRO A 124 -12.73 -1.10 15.86
CA PRO A 124 -14.11 -1.17 15.36
C PRO A 124 -15.16 -0.97 16.46
N ASN A 125 -14.80 -1.10 17.74
CA ASN A 125 -15.74 -0.98 18.86
C ASN A 125 -15.65 0.38 19.57
N SER A 126 -14.72 1.26 19.17
CA SER A 126 -14.60 2.61 19.72
C SER A 126 -15.89 3.40 19.50
N ARG A 127 -16.42 3.98 20.59
CA ARG A 127 -17.60 4.85 20.52
C ARG A 127 -17.20 6.29 20.22
N SER A 128 -16.01 6.67 20.66
CA SER A 128 -15.42 8.00 20.44
C SER A 128 -14.91 8.16 19.01
N TYR A 129 -14.50 7.05 18.37
CA TYR A 129 -14.02 7.01 16.99
C TYR A 129 -14.79 5.97 16.16
N PRO A 130 -16.09 6.21 15.88
CA PRO A 130 -16.81 5.38 14.91
C PRO A 130 -16.13 5.45 13.54
N ALA A 131 -16.38 4.47 12.67
CA ALA A 131 -15.66 4.30 11.40
C ALA A 131 -15.41 5.59 10.59
N PRO A 132 -16.37 6.52 10.39
CA PRO A 132 -16.09 7.78 9.70
C PRO A 132 -15.06 8.67 10.42
N ALA A 133 -15.16 8.77 11.75
CA ALA A 133 -14.22 9.56 12.56
C ALA A 133 -12.82 8.92 12.59
N LEU A 134 -12.75 7.58 12.70
CA LEU A 134 -11.51 6.83 12.66
C LEU A 134 -10.81 6.96 11.29
N ARG A 135 -11.57 6.85 10.19
CA ARG A 135 -11.05 7.11 8.84
C ARG A 135 -10.43 8.50 8.75
N SER A 136 -11.18 9.55 9.12
CA SER A 136 -10.67 10.92 9.07
C SER A 136 -9.47 11.15 9.98
N LEU A 137 -9.39 10.48 11.14
CA LEU A 137 -8.21 10.51 12.00
C LEU A 137 -7.00 9.90 11.28
N ARG A 138 -7.11 8.66 10.80
CA ARG A 138 -6.00 7.95 10.16
C ARG A 138 -5.54 8.61 8.86
N GLU A 139 -6.44 9.19 8.08
CA GLU A 139 -6.05 9.99 6.90
C GLU A 139 -5.21 11.21 7.31
N ARG A 140 -5.58 11.93 8.39
CA ARG A 140 -4.77 13.06 8.89
C ARG A 140 -3.41 12.61 9.42
N GLU A 141 -3.35 11.48 10.11
CA GLU A 141 -2.10 10.91 10.61
C GLU A 141 -1.16 10.52 9.46
N THR A 142 -1.68 9.84 8.42
CA THR A 142 -0.91 9.55 7.19
C THR A 142 -0.36 10.82 6.56
N LEU A 143 -1.17 11.86 6.40
CA LEU A 143 -0.70 13.11 5.77
C LEU A 143 0.36 13.81 6.61
N ALA A 144 0.22 13.80 7.93
CA ALA A 144 1.22 14.36 8.83
C ALA A 144 2.54 13.57 8.78
N ALA A 145 2.47 12.23 8.77
CA ALA A 145 3.64 11.36 8.64
C ALA A 145 4.35 11.59 7.29
N LEU A 146 3.60 11.60 6.19
CA LEU A 146 4.14 11.80 4.85
C LEU A 146 4.75 13.19 4.66
N ALA A 147 4.17 14.23 5.25
CA ALA A 147 4.78 15.57 5.27
C ALA A 147 6.14 15.55 6.00
N ILE A 148 6.25 14.85 7.13
CA ILE A 148 7.53 14.66 7.83
C ILE A 148 8.55 13.96 6.92
N LEU A 149 8.10 13.03 6.07
CA LEU A 149 8.96 12.30 5.12
C LEU A 149 9.27 13.08 3.82
N GLY A 150 8.73 14.28 3.65
CA GLY A 150 8.99 15.15 2.49
C GLY A 150 7.91 15.15 1.40
N ILE A 151 6.74 14.55 1.64
CA ILE A 151 5.55 14.65 0.79
C ILE A 151 4.58 15.64 1.43
N GLU A 152 4.82 16.93 1.21
CA GLU A 152 4.02 18.01 1.80
C GLU A 152 2.73 18.32 1.00
N ASP A 153 2.75 18.07 -0.31
CA ASP A 153 1.57 18.29 -1.15
C ASP A 153 0.57 17.13 -1.03
N ARG A 154 -0.61 17.44 -0.47
CA ARG A 154 -1.74 16.54 -0.33
C ARG A 154 -2.15 15.87 -1.65
N SER A 155 -1.93 16.52 -2.80
CA SER A 155 -2.27 16.00 -4.13
C SER A 155 -1.45 14.76 -4.52
N LEU A 156 -0.29 14.55 -3.87
CA LEU A 156 0.57 13.39 -4.07
C LEU A 156 0.12 12.15 -3.29
N VAL A 157 -0.93 12.27 -2.47
CA VAL A 157 -1.47 11.20 -1.62
C VAL A 157 -2.90 10.88 -2.05
N THR A 158 -3.16 9.64 -2.42
CA THR A 158 -4.50 9.18 -2.83
C THR A 158 -5.03 8.13 -1.85
N PHE A 159 -6.24 8.34 -1.33
CA PHE A 159 -6.94 7.33 -0.53
C PHE A 159 -8.01 6.68 -1.42
N LEU A 160 -7.88 5.38 -1.69
CA LEU A 160 -8.79 4.66 -2.59
C LEU A 160 -10.11 4.27 -1.91
N GLY A 161 -10.14 4.25 -0.57
CA GLY A 161 -11.35 4.11 0.22
C GLY A 161 -11.99 2.71 0.17
N LEU A 162 -11.20 1.66 -0.15
CA LEU A 162 -11.69 0.28 0.00
C LEU A 162 -11.90 -0.04 1.48
N LYS A 163 -12.77 -1.01 1.77
CA LYS A 163 -13.10 -1.36 3.15
C LYS A 163 -11.93 -2.12 3.78
N ASP A 164 -11.40 -1.59 4.87
CA ASP A 164 -10.41 -2.29 5.72
C ASP A 164 -10.98 -3.62 6.23
N GLY A 165 -10.14 -4.66 6.27
CA GLY A 165 -10.47 -6.05 6.56
C GLY A 165 -11.18 -6.78 5.43
N ALA A 166 -11.47 -6.11 4.31
CA ALA A 166 -12.27 -6.65 3.21
C ALA A 166 -11.80 -6.12 1.84
N VAL A 167 -10.49 -5.92 1.66
CA VAL A 167 -9.95 -5.53 0.35
C VAL A 167 -10.23 -6.66 -0.67
N PRO A 168 -10.84 -6.36 -1.83
CA PRO A 168 -11.28 -7.39 -2.77
C PRO A 168 -10.15 -8.26 -3.32
N THR A 169 -10.29 -9.57 -3.18
CA THR A 169 -9.43 -10.58 -3.83
C THR A 169 -9.96 -10.94 -5.21
N ILE A 170 -9.17 -11.67 -6.02
CA ILE A 170 -9.56 -12.07 -7.38
C ILE A 170 -10.90 -12.83 -7.48
N THR A 171 -11.32 -13.50 -6.40
CA THR A 171 -12.59 -14.24 -6.33
C THR A 171 -13.75 -13.39 -5.80
N SER A 172 -13.49 -12.16 -5.36
CA SER A 172 -14.50 -11.27 -4.80
C SER A 172 -15.39 -10.68 -5.91
N PRO A 173 -16.72 -10.57 -5.72
CA PRO A 173 -17.62 -10.03 -6.73
C PRO A 173 -17.29 -8.59 -7.16
N ASN A 174 -16.76 -7.79 -6.24
CA ASN A 174 -16.37 -6.39 -6.44
C ASN A 174 -14.92 -6.21 -6.92
N PHE A 175 -14.18 -7.30 -7.21
CA PHE A 175 -12.79 -7.22 -7.64
C PHE A 175 -12.60 -6.37 -8.91
N GLN A 176 -13.48 -6.50 -9.91
CA GLN A 176 -13.35 -5.74 -11.14
C GLN A 176 -13.49 -4.23 -10.92
N ALA A 177 -14.41 -3.82 -10.03
CA ALA A 177 -14.57 -2.40 -9.69
C ALA A 177 -13.34 -1.86 -8.96
N ALA A 178 -12.83 -2.60 -7.95
CA ALA A 178 -11.61 -2.22 -7.23
C ALA A 178 -10.37 -2.18 -8.15
N LYS A 179 -10.27 -3.12 -9.10
CA LYS A 179 -9.22 -3.13 -10.12
C LYS A 179 -9.30 -1.87 -10.99
N VAL A 180 -10.49 -1.44 -11.43
CA VAL A 180 -10.65 -0.22 -12.23
C VAL A 180 -10.14 1.01 -11.47
N LEU A 181 -10.45 1.13 -10.16
CA LEU A 181 -9.92 2.21 -9.32
C LEU A 181 -8.38 2.22 -9.32
N CYS A 182 -7.76 1.03 -9.16
CA CYS A 182 -6.30 0.89 -9.23
C CYS A 182 -5.75 1.26 -10.62
N GLN A 183 -6.43 0.85 -11.70
CA GLN A 183 -6.03 1.19 -13.07
C GLN A 183 -6.05 2.69 -13.31
N ASP A 184 -7.09 3.38 -12.84
CA ASP A 184 -7.21 4.82 -13.04
C ASP A 184 -6.15 5.58 -12.26
N TYR A 185 -5.83 5.14 -11.04
CA TYR A 185 -4.68 5.67 -10.29
C TYR A 185 -3.34 5.46 -11.04
N LEU A 186 -3.09 4.25 -11.57
CA LEU A 186 -1.85 3.96 -12.32
C LEU A 186 -1.77 4.73 -13.64
N LYS A 187 -2.88 4.99 -14.33
CA LYS A 187 -2.92 5.84 -15.53
C LYS A 187 -2.61 7.30 -15.23
N GLN A 188 -3.02 7.80 -14.06
CA GLN A 188 -2.76 9.18 -13.64
C GLN A 188 -1.32 9.37 -13.19
N THR A 189 -0.74 8.36 -12.55
CA THR A 189 0.61 8.44 -11.96
C THR A 189 1.71 7.97 -12.90
N LEU A 190 1.41 7.04 -13.81
CA LEU A 190 2.34 6.43 -14.78
C LEU A 190 3.68 6.03 -14.14
N PRO A 191 3.67 5.21 -13.08
CA PRO A 191 4.87 4.93 -12.30
C PRO A 191 5.88 4.14 -13.11
N ASP A 192 7.15 4.44 -12.87
CA ASP A 192 8.28 3.68 -13.35
C ASP A 192 8.71 2.59 -12.36
N THR A 193 8.50 2.85 -11.07
CA THR A 193 8.75 1.95 -9.94
C THR A 193 7.54 1.97 -9.03
N ILE A 194 7.11 0.80 -8.55
CA ILE A 194 6.03 0.65 -7.58
C ILE A 194 6.54 -0.16 -6.39
N PHE A 195 6.36 0.40 -5.19
CA PHE A 195 6.49 -0.34 -3.95
C PHE A 195 5.14 -0.98 -3.59
N LEU A 196 5.12 -2.30 -3.40
CA LEU A 196 3.93 -3.08 -3.04
C LEU A 196 4.13 -3.86 -1.74
N PRO A 197 3.06 -4.16 -0.98
CA PRO A 197 3.19 -5.10 0.12
C PRO A 197 3.67 -6.46 -0.41
N TRP A 198 4.44 -7.18 0.41
CA TRP A 198 4.94 -8.50 0.10
C TRP A 198 3.81 -9.46 -0.29
N ARG A 199 3.96 -10.13 -1.45
CA ARG A 199 2.92 -11.01 -2.02
C ARG A 199 2.53 -12.18 -1.10
N ALA A 200 3.42 -12.56 -0.18
CA ALA A 200 3.19 -13.63 0.78
C ALA A 200 2.87 -13.13 2.20
N ASP A 201 2.68 -11.82 2.39
CA ASP A 201 2.40 -11.23 3.70
C ASP A 201 1.21 -11.94 4.39
N PRO A 202 1.30 -12.24 5.70
CA PRO A 202 0.24 -12.92 6.46
C PRO A 202 -1.13 -12.23 6.40
N HIS A 203 -1.17 -10.91 6.28
CA HIS A 203 -2.41 -10.14 6.30
C HIS A 203 -3.20 -10.28 4.97
N PRO A 204 -4.51 -10.60 5.00
CA PRO A 204 -5.31 -10.79 3.79
C PRO A 204 -5.37 -9.55 2.89
N ASP A 205 -5.54 -8.36 3.45
CA ASP A 205 -5.60 -7.12 2.65
C ASP A 205 -4.27 -6.79 1.95
N HIS A 206 -3.13 -7.19 2.51
CA HIS A 206 -1.82 -6.99 1.87
C HIS A 206 -1.73 -7.83 0.59
N ARG A 207 -2.10 -9.12 0.68
CA ARG A 207 -2.15 -10.00 -0.49
C ARG A 207 -3.20 -9.54 -1.51
N ALA A 208 -4.37 -9.10 -1.05
CA ALA A 208 -5.42 -8.60 -1.93
C ALA A 208 -4.99 -7.31 -2.67
N THR A 209 -4.33 -6.39 -1.96
CA THR A 209 -3.72 -5.18 -2.53
C THR A 209 -2.70 -5.52 -3.61
N TRP A 210 -1.78 -6.44 -3.33
CA TRP A 210 -0.81 -6.91 -4.33
C TRP A 210 -1.53 -7.48 -5.56
N GLN A 211 -2.55 -8.32 -5.38
CA GLN A 211 -3.34 -8.90 -6.48
C GLN A 211 -4.05 -7.83 -7.33
N LEU A 212 -4.64 -6.82 -6.70
CA LEU A 212 -5.33 -5.72 -7.38
C LEU A 212 -4.37 -4.91 -8.26
N ILE A 213 -3.23 -4.49 -7.71
CA ILE A 213 -2.25 -3.70 -8.46
C ILE A 213 -1.64 -4.53 -9.58
N GLN A 214 -1.28 -5.78 -9.34
CA GLN A 214 -0.75 -6.67 -10.39
C GLN A 214 -1.76 -6.90 -11.52
N ALA A 215 -3.03 -7.12 -11.19
CA ALA A 215 -4.08 -7.25 -12.20
C ALA A 215 -4.30 -5.94 -12.97
N ALA A 216 -4.16 -4.79 -12.33
CA ALA A 216 -4.24 -3.48 -12.98
C ALA A 216 -3.06 -3.27 -13.95
N ILE A 217 -1.83 -3.53 -13.52
CA ILE A 217 -0.61 -3.49 -14.34
C ILE A 217 -0.76 -4.35 -15.59
N LEU A 218 -1.09 -5.63 -15.41
CA LEU A 218 -1.27 -6.58 -16.53
C LEU A 218 -2.34 -6.11 -17.52
N SER A 219 -3.43 -5.56 -16.99
CA SER A 219 -4.54 -5.08 -17.82
C SER A 219 -4.23 -3.78 -18.56
N LEU A 220 -3.29 -2.98 -18.07
CA LEU A 220 -2.80 -1.76 -18.74
C LEU A 220 -1.63 -2.05 -19.69
N GLY A 221 -0.98 -3.21 -19.55
CA GLY A 221 0.20 -3.56 -20.35
C GLY A 221 1.43 -2.70 -20.02
N ILE A 222 1.52 -2.17 -18.79
CA ILE A 222 2.70 -1.44 -18.31
C ILE A 222 3.67 -2.39 -17.60
N SER A 223 4.95 -2.00 -17.55
CA SER A 223 6.02 -2.82 -16.94
C SER A 223 6.88 -1.99 -15.98
N PRO A 224 6.32 -1.48 -14.87
CA PRO A 224 7.12 -0.83 -13.83
C PRO A 224 8.04 -1.84 -13.13
N GLN A 225 9.12 -1.34 -12.52
CA GLN A 225 9.88 -2.12 -11.54
C GLN A 225 8.99 -2.33 -10.30
N ILE A 226 8.83 -3.57 -9.86
CA ILE A 226 8.08 -3.90 -8.64
C ILE A 226 9.06 -4.22 -7.52
N ILE A 227 8.97 -3.46 -6.44
CA ILE A 227 9.74 -3.66 -5.21
C ILE A 227 8.74 -3.99 -4.11
N GLU A 228 8.90 -5.12 -3.44
CA GLU A 228 7.96 -5.59 -2.42
C GLU A 228 8.51 -5.37 -1.01
N TYR A 229 7.66 -4.97 -0.05
CA TYR A 229 8.06 -4.72 1.34
C TYR A 229 7.18 -5.51 2.35
N PRO A 230 7.76 -6.09 3.41
CA PRO A 230 7.02 -6.84 4.42
C PRO A 230 6.52 -5.96 5.57
N ILE A 231 5.32 -6.27 6.09
CA ILE A 231 4.78 -5.63 7.30
C ILE A 231 4.49 -6.67 8.39
N TRP A 232 3.82 -7.77 8.08
CA TRP A 232 3.46 -8.76 9.10
C TRP A 232 4.36 -9.99 9.11
N ASP A 233 5.13 -10.19 8.05
CA ASP A 233 5.96 -11.39 7.83
C ASP A 233 7.19 -11.47 8.76
N TRP A 234 7.40 -10.44 9.60
CA TRP A 234 8.40 -10.42 10.68
C TRP A 234 8.08 -11.37 11.84
N ASP A 235 6.80 -11.69 12.05
CA ASP A 235 6.40 -12.71 13.03
C ASP A 235 6.41 -14.09 12.38
N LEU A 236 7.42 -14.89 12.73
CA LEU A 236 7.59 -16.26 12.21
C LEU A 236 6.39 -17.17 12.49
N GLN A 237 5.57 -16.86 13.49
CA GLN A 237 4.37 -17.64 13.83
C GLN A 237 3.19 -17.35 12.88
N GLN A 238 3.20 -16.17 12.24
CA GLN A 238 2.17 -15.74 11.28
C GLN A 238 2.51 -16.13 9.85
N GLN A 239 3.76 -16.54 9.59
CA GLN A 239 4.23 -16.90 8.26
C GLN A 239 3.40 -18.02 7.66
N LYS A 240 2.84 -17.73 6.48
CA LYS A 240 2.19 -18.73 5.64
C LYS A 240 3.23 -19.41 4.76
N LYS A 241 2.82 -20.49 4.08
CA LYS A 241 3.69 -21.18 3.12
C LYS A 241 4.17 -20.17 2.07
N LEU A 242 5.49 -19.97 2.03
CA LEU A 242 6.13 -19.03 1.12
C LEU A 242 5.86 -19.47 -0.34
N PRO A 243 5.76 -18.51 -1.29
CA PRO A 243 5.74 -18.81 -2.71
C PRO A 243 7.05 -19.50 -3.12
N ASP A 244 7.12 -19.96 -4.37
CA ASP A 244 8.40 -20.42 -4.92
C ASP A 244 9.44 -19.27 -4.84
N LEU A 245 10.37 -19.40 -3.90
CA LEU A 245 11.38 -18.39 -3.59
C LEU A 245 12.54 -18.41 -4.58
N ASP A 246 12.61 -19.41 -5.47
CA ASP A 246 13.74 -19.58 -6.41
C ASP A 246 13.87 -18.39 -7.37
N ARG A 247 12.81 -17.60 -7.50
CA ARG A 247 12.75 -16.39 -8.33
C ARG A 247 12.64 -15.11 -7.54
N ILE A 248 12.88 -15.12 -6.23
CA ILE A 248 12.80 -13.92 -5.39
C ILE A 248 14.16 -13.63 -4.76
N SER A 249 14.63 -12.39 -4.91
CA SER A 249 15.82 -11.89 -4.22
C SER A 249 15.42 -10.86 -3.16
N GLY A 250 16.03 -10.95 -1.98
CA GLY A 250 15.89 -9.96 -0.92
C GLY A 250 17.11 -9.05 -0.84
N TRP A 251 16.90 -7.82 -0.39
CA TRP A 251 17.96 -6.84 -0.14
C TRP A 251 17.54 -5.86 0.95
N ARG A 252 18.50 -5.09 1.45
CA ARG A 252 18.30 -4.04 2.44
C ARG A 252 18.62 -2.67 1.86
N LEU A 253 17.81 -1.67 2.16
CA LEU A 253 18.14 -0.26 1.91
C LEU A 253 18.73 0.36 3.16
N ASN A 254 19.90 1.01 3.06
CA ASN A 254 20.42 1.80 4.19
C ASN A 254 19.63 3.11 4.36
N ILE A 255 19.01 3.28 5.53
CA ILE A 255 18.21 4.47 5.89
C ILE A 255 18.76 5.23 7.08
N ASP A 256 19.99 4.94 7.51
CA ASP A 256 20.61 5.51 8.71
C ASP A 256 20.51 7.05 8.76
N LYS A 257 20.75 7.70 7.62
CA LYS A 257 20.69 9.17 7.47
C LYS A 257 19.31 9.78 7.73
N VAL A 258 18.24 9.01 7.55
CA VAL A 258 16.84 9.47 7.70
C VAL A 258 16.09 8.70 8.79
N LEU A 259 16.78 7.87 9.58
CA LEU A 259 16.14 7.03 10.58
C LEU A 259 15.37 7.84 11.63
N ALA A 260 15.93 8.97 12.08
CA ALA A 260 15.25 9.86 13.00
C ALA A 260 13.97 10.47 12.40
N GLN A 261 14.00 10.83 11.11
CA GLN A 261 12.86 11.34 10.36
C GLN A 261 11.76 10.27 10.23
N LYS A 262 12.14 9.02 9.88
CA LYS A 262 11.22 7.88 9.87
C LYS A 262 10.57 7.64 11.24
N ARG A 263 11.35 7.64 12.32
CA ARG A 263 10.82 7.47 13.69
C ARG A 263 9.82 8.58 14.06
N HIS A 264 10.10 9.82 13.65
CA HIS A 264 9.18 10.94 13.85
C HIS A 264 7.89 10.76 13.05
N ALA A 265 7.97 10.30 11.79
CA ALA A 265 6.80 10.00 10.99
C ALA A 265 5.96 8.86 11.59
N ILE A 266 6.59 7.78 12.09
CA ILE A 266 5.88 6.70 12.81
C ILE A 266 5.13 7.27 14.03
N ALA A 267 5.74 8.19 14.77
CA ALA A 267 5.12 8.81 15.95
C ALA A 267 3.88 9.67 15.63
N ALA A 268 3.62 9.99 14.35
CA ALA A 268 2.42 10.70 13.94
C ALA A 268 1.14 9.83 13.99
N TYR A 269 1.26 8.51 13.89
CA TYR A 269 0.13 7.56 13.96
C TYR A 269 -0.26 7.26 15.41
N LYS A 270 -0.73 8.29 16.12
CA LYS A 270 -1.07 8.19 17.55
C LYS A 270 -2.15 7.14 17.81
N SER A 271 -3.12 6.98 16.90
CA SER A 271 -4.15 5.96 17.03
C SER A 271 -3.56 4.55 16.99
N GLN A 272 -2.50 4.33 16.22
CA GLN A 272 -1.84 3.02 16.10
C GLN A 272 -0.77 2.80 17.17
N LEU A 273 -0.46 3.81 17.99
CA LEU A 273 0.48 3.72 19.10
C LEU A 273 -0.23 3.65 20.47
N GLY A 274 -1.56 3.52 20.49
CA GLY A 274 -2.35 3.51 21.73
C GLY A 274 -2.36 4.85 22.47
N LEU A 275 -2.15 5.97 21.75
CA LEU A 275 -2.04 7.32 22.34
C LEU A 275 -3.24 8.23 22.03
N ALA A 276 -4.24 7.74 21.30
CA ALA A 276 -5.40 8.54 20.89
C ALA A 276 -6.76 7.90 21.18
N ILE A 277 -6.84 6.57 21.28
CA ILE A 277 -8.10 5.83 21.44
C ILE A 277 -7.98 4.98 22.72
N ASP A 278 -8.84 5.22 23.69
CA ASP A 278 -8.81 4.58 25.02
C ASP A 278 -10.09 3.80 25.37
N ASP A 279 -11.07 3.78 24.46
CA ASP A 279 -12.40 3.17 24.67
C ASP A 279 -12.66 1.89 23.85
N ASP A 280 -11.64 1.33 23.19
CA ASP A 280 -11.67 0.02 22.53
C ASP A 280 -10.50 -0.84 23.03
N PRO A 281 -10.68 -1.62 24.11
CA PRO A 281 -9.60 -2.39 24.73
C PRO A 281 -9.07 -3.53 23.86
N ASP A 282 -9.86 -3.98 22.87
CA ASP A 282 -9.48 -4.99 21.89
C ASP A 282 -8.97 -4.36 20.57
N GLY A 283 -8.84 -3.03 20.54
CA GLY A 283 -8.32 -2.27 19.41
C GLY A 283 -6.85 -2.60 19.13
N PHE A 284 -6.49 -2.56 17.85
CA PHE A 284 -5.14 -2.81 17.39
C PHE A 284 -4.20 -1.63 17.69
N TYR A 285 -3.02 -1.94 18.20
CA TYR A 285 -1.90 -1.00 18.29
C TYR A 285 -0.57 -1.72 18.02
N LEU A 286 0.38 -0.98 17.49
CA LEU A 286 1.76 -1.42 17.26
C LEU A 286 2.47 -1.56 18.61
N THR A 287 2.84 -2.79 18.96
CA THR A 287 3.60 -3.04 20.18
C THR A 287 5.04 -2.52 20.04
N PRO A 288 5.74 -2.22 21.15
CA PRO A 288 7.15 -1.86 21.10
C PRO A 288 8.02 -2.91 20.36
N GLU A 289 7.69 -4.20 20.51
CA GLU A 289 8.37 -5.29 19.81
C GLU A 289 8.19 -5.21 18.30
N MET A 290 6.95 -5.01 17.82
CA MET A 290 6.67 -4.81 16.39
C MET A 290 7.45 -3.62 15.83
N LEU A 291 7.50 -2.50 16.56
CA LEU A 291 8.21 -1.30 16.15
C LEU A 291 9.73 -1.51 16.00
N THR A 292 10.33 -2.50 16.67
CA THR A 292 11.76 -2.82 16.46
C THR A 292 12.07 -3.32 15.05
N ASN A 293 11.09 -3.85 14.33
CA ASN A 293 11.26 -4.29 12.94
C ASN A 293 11.37 -3.09 11.98
N PHE A 294 10.74 -1.96 12.32
CA PHE A 294 10.63 -0.78 11.45
C PHE A 294 11.57 0.37 11.83
N THR A 295 12.23 0.27 12.98
CA THR A 295 13.10 1.33 13.53
C THR A 295 14.60 1.00 13.48
N ARG A 296 14.97 0.05 12.61
CA ARG A 296 16.36 -0.30 12.28
C ARG A 296 16.95 0.71 11.29
N SER A 297 18.28 0.78 11.19
CA SER A 297 18.97 1.66 10.22
C SER A 297 18.88 1.18 8.76
N TRP A 298 18.01 0.21 8.48
CA TRP A 298 17.75 -0.31 7.15
C TRP A 298 16.31 -0.80 7.01
N GLU A 299 15.81 -0.80 5.78
CA GLU A 299 14.53 -1.40 5.36
C GLU A 299 14.80 -2.64 4.52
N VAL A 300 13.86 -3.58 4.46
CA VAL A 300 13.97 -4.82 3.68
C VAL A 300 13.02 -4.79 2.50
N TYR A 301 13.52 -5.23 1.35
CA TYR A 301 12.76 -5.31 0.12
C TYR A 301 13.00 -6.62 -0.61
N PHE A 302 12.03 -7.01 -1.43
CA PHE A 302 12.07 -8.18 -2.29
C PHE A 302 11.78 -7.82 -3.75
N GLU A 303 12.44 -8.50 -4.67
CA GLU A 303 12.22 -8.34 -6.11
C GLU A 303 12.25 -9.71 -6.80
N GLU A 304 11.46 -9.84 -7.87
CA GLU A 304 11.51 -11.02 -8.72
C GLU A 304 12.72 -10.96 -9.67
N ILE A 305 13.46 -12.08 -9.81
CA ILE A 305 14.64 -12.24 -10.67
C ILE A 305 14.35 -13.02 -11.97
#